data_AF-A0A222VUK3-F1
#
_entry.id   AF-A0A222VUK3-F1
#
_cell.length_a   1.000
_cell.length_b   1.000
_cell.length_c   1.000
_cell.angle_alpha   90.00
_cell.angle_beta   90.00
_cell.angle_gamma   90.00
#
_symmetry.space_group_name_H-M   'P 1'
#
loop_
_entity.id
_entity.type
_entity.pdbx_description
1 polymer ?
#
loop_
_entity_poly.entity_id
_entity_poly.type
_entity_poly.pdbx_seq_one_letter_code
_entity_poly.pdbx_strand_id
1 'polypeptide(L)'
;MEVMAERLSRLDSEAGGVVRVVMFYDTLMRRRVDLPALARASAGLSECVTGILLNGSGNTIRMGPDGKAPTGSPSPVSTSWPVTLDDEEIGTVWLERPGRPRPLDEVVLDRLAIAVAATVERYGPARTTMADPALVELVISADSDEAGRNRALRLLGFAADLPVRVVAVRSRLPLDKVGALICPSRLVKAAPLSEVGVILATTVDTNHLPSGVRAGVGTAGSADRSWQQARTALRFTSSRDPVVHHDDLGALALLAQVSSETLRDNADVVAIAGIAAEPEDLETLDAYCATGSLRRSAELLHLHHSSVARRLDQVGKVMGIELTEQAGLTRARLALAAWRLLAD
;
A
#
# COMPACT_ATOMS: atom_id res chain seq x y z
N MET A 1 -47.54 39.45 -12.44
CA MET A 1 -48.01 38.17 -13.02
C MET A 1 -47.07 37.72 -14.15
N GLU A 2 -46.78 38.59 -15.12
CA GLU A 2 -45.93 38.28 -16.30
C GLU A 2 -44.47 37.91 -15.95
N VAL A 3 -43.81 38.67 -15.07
CA VAL A 3 -42.43 38.39 -14.58
C VAL A 3 -42.33 37.06 -13.81
N MET A 4 -43.42 36.62 -13.16
CA MET A 4 -43.46 35.36 -12.41
C MET A 4 -43.66 34.16 -13.35
N ALA A 5 -44.50 34.33 -14.38
CA ALA A 5 -44.72 33.32 -15.41
C ALA A 5 -43.46 33.11 -16.28
N GLU A 6 -42.73 34.19 -16.60
CA GLU A 6 -41.46 34.10 -17.31
C GLU A 6 -40.36 33.43 -16.46
N ARG A 7 -40.34 33.72 -15.15
CA ARG A 7 -39.45 33.02 -14.20
C ARG A 7 -39.80 31.53 -14.05
N LEU A 8 -41.07 31.17 -13.94
CA LEU A 8 -41.49 29.76 -13.92
C LEU A 8 -41.16 29.04 -15.22
N SER A 9 -41.40 29.67 -16.37
CA SER A 9 -41.08 29.09 -17.68
C SER A 9 -39.57 28.89 -17.87
N ARG A 10 -38.74 29.82 -17.36
CA ARG A 10 -37.28 29.65 -17.29
C ARG A 10 -36.89 28.51 -16.36
N LEU A 11 -37.48 28.42 -15.17
CA LEU A 11 -37.25 27.33 -14.22
C LEU A 11 -37.68 25.96 -14.78
N ASP A 12 -38.79 25.87 -15.51
CA ASP A 12 -39.26 24.64 -16.17
C ASP A 12 -38.35 24.23 -17.34
N SER A 13 -37.84 25.20 -18.11
CA SER A 13 -36.86 24.97 -19.18
C SER A 13 -35.51 24.51 -18.62
N GLU A 14 -35.05 25.13 -17.53
CA GLU A 14 -33.83 24.74 -16.80
C GLU A 14 -33.98 23.37 -16.15
N ALA A 15 -35.09 23.10 -15.46
CA ALA A 15 -35.38 21.79 -14.87
C ALA A 15 -35.47 20.69 -15.94
N GLY A 16 -36.11 20.97 -17.07
CA GLY A 16 -36.11 20.07 -18.23
C GLY A 16 -34.70 19.87 -18.81
N GLY A 17 -33.86 20.91 -18.77
CA GLY A 17 -32.44 20.85 -19.12
C GLY A 17 -31.65 19.91 -18.21
N VAL A 18 -31.82 20.04 -16.90
CA VAL A 18 -31.19 19.16 -15.89
C VAL A 18 -31.55 17.70 -16.16
N VAL A 19 -32.84 17.38 -16.32
CA VAL A 19 -33.29 16.01 -16.60
C VAL A 19 -32.64 15.44 -17.86
N ARG A 20 -32.50 16.24 -18.92
CA ARG A 20 -31.82 15.81 -20.15
C ARG A 20 -30.34 15.52 -19.93
N VAL A 21 -29.64 16.34 -19.15
CA VAL A 21 -28.23 16.10 -18.78
C VAL A 21 -28.09 14.80 -17.99
N VAL A 22 -28.97 14.55 -17.02
CA VAL A 22 -28.97 13.29 -16.26
C VAL A 22 -29.17 12.08 -17.18
N MET A 23 -30.21 12.10 -18.01
CA MET A 23 -30.52 11.00 -18.93
C MET A 23 -29.40 10.74 -19.96
N PHE A 24 -28.70 11.80 -20.37
CA PHE A 24 -27.54 11.69 -21.24
C PHE A 24 -26.41 10.89 -20.58
N TYR A 25 -25.99 11.26 -19.37
CA TYR A 25 -24.94 10.53 -18.65
C TYR A 25 -25.36 9.12 -18.23
N ASP A 26 -26.61 8.92 -17.82
CA ASP A 26 -27.15 7.58 -17.55
C ASP A 26 -27.05 6.68 -18.79
N THR A 27 -27.32 7.22 -19.98
CA THR A 27 -27.18 6.49 -21.24
C THR A 27 -25.72 6.12 -21.52
N LEU A 28 -24.78 7.04 -21.32
CA LEU A 28 -23.35 6.78 -21.49
C LEU A 28 -22.86 5.71 -20.50
N MET A 29 -23.26 5.81 -19.22
CA MET A 29 -22.92 4.84 -18.18
C MET A 29 -23.46 3.44 -18.49
N ARG A 30 -24.71 3.34 -19.00
CA ARG A 30 -25.31 2.08 -19.46
C ARG A 30 -24.56 1.48 -20.65
N ARG A 31 -24.11 2.31 -21.59
CA ARG A 31 -23.33 1.89 -22.77
C ARG A 31 -21.87 1.59 -22.47
N ARG A 32 -21.41 1.83 -21.23
CA ARG A 32 -20.05 1.53 -20.77
C ARG A 32 -18.95 2.18 -21.63
N VAL A 33 -19.14 3.46 -21.95
CA VAL A 33 -18.15 4.23 -22.71
C VAL A 33 -16.87 4.47 -21.88
N ASP A 34 -15.73 4.62 -22.54
CA ASP A 34 -14.44 4.91 -21.90
C ASP A 34 -14.25 6.43 -21.61
N LEU A 35 -13.19 6.79 -20.88
CA LEU A 35 -12.93 8.19 -20.49
C LEU A 35 -12.78 9.14 -21.70
N PRO A 36 -12.07 8.78 -22.79
CA PRO A 36 -12.04 9.61 -24.00
C PRO A 36 -13.41 9.80 -24.64
N ALA A 37 -14.26 8.77 -24.69
CA ALA A 37 -15.61 8.89 -25.22
C ALA A 37 -16.52 9.71 -24.30
N LEU A 38 -16.38 9.62 -22.97
CA LEU A 38 -17.06 10.50 -22.02
C LEU A 38 -16.69 11.96 -22.28
N ALA A 39 -15.39 12.29 -22.29
CA ALA A 39 -14.93 13.66 -22.56
C ALA A 39 -15.45 14.18 -23.91
N ARG A 40 -15.44 13.34 -24.96
CA ARG A 40 -15.96 13.69 -26.28
C ARG A 40 -17.46 13.99 -26.27
N ALA A 41 -18.24 13.14 -25.63
CA ALA A 41 -19.68 13.28 -25.55
C ALA A 41 -20.06 14.53 -24.73
N SER A 42 -19.36 14.77 -23.61
CA SER A 42 -19.53 15.94 -22.77
C SER A 42 -19.14 17.24 -23.48
N ALA A 43 -18.08 17.24 -24.28
CA ALA A 43 -17.68 18.38 -25.11
C ALA A 43 -18.73 18.71 -26.19
N GLY A 44 -19.36 17.69 -26.76
CA GLY A 44 -20.49 17.86 -27.68
C GLY A 44 -21.73 18.43 -26.98
N LEU A 45 -22.04 17.96 -25.77
CA LEU A 45 -23.18 18.45 -24.98
C LEU A 45 -22.99 19.90 -24.51
N SER A 46 -21.77 20.26 -24.10
CA SER A 46 -21.44 21.59 -23.57
C SER A 46 -21.06 22.60 -24.67
N GLU A 47 -20.85 22.13 -25.90
CA GLU A 47 -20.38 22.93 -27.04
C GLU A 47 -19.06 23.66 -26.75
N CYS A 48 -18.22 23.11 -25.90
CA CYS A 48 -16.90 23.64 -25.57
C CYS A 48 -15.91 22.53 -25.22
N VAL A 49 -14.64 22.89 -25.00
CA VAL A 49 -13.64 21.89 -24.62
C VAL A 49 -13.97 21.37 -23.23
N THR A 50 -14.02 20.05 -23.09
CA THR A 50 -14.17 19.35 -21.81
C THR A 50 -12.88 18.61 -21.47
N GLY A 51 -12.45 18.76 -20.22
CA GLY A 51 -11.25 18.13 -19.70
C GLY A 51 -11.51 17.16 -18.55
N ILE A 52 -10.68 16.12 -18.48
CA ILE A 52 -10.61 15.15 -17.38
C ILE A 52 -9.14 15.01 -17.00
N LEU A 53 -8.83 15.12 -15.72
CA LEU A 53 -7.52 14.88 -15.13
C LEU A 53 -7.68 13.86 -14.00
N LEU A 54 -6.86 12.81 -14.00
CA LEU A 54 -6.79 11.84 -12.90
C LEU A 54 -5.46 11.97 -12.17
N ASN A 55 -5.51 12.14 -10.85
CA ASN A 55 -4.36 12.45 -10.01
C ASN A 55 -3.33 11.30 -9.97
N GLY A 56 -3.79 10.04 -10.08
CA GLY A 56 -2.93 8.86 -9.98
C GLY A 56 -2.15 8.47 -11.24
N SER A 57 -2.57 8.92 -12.42
CA SER A 57 -1.91 8.58 -13.71
C SER A 57 -1.28 9.77 -14.42
N GLY A 58 -1.56 11.00 -13.96
CA GLY A 58 -1.18 12.24 -14.67
C GLY A 58 -1.83 12.38 -16.05
N ASN A 59 -2.74 11.46 -16.42
CA ASN A 59 -3.33 11.44 -17.74
C ASN A 59 -4.39 12.53 -17.86
N THR A 60 -4.14 13.47 -18.78
CA THR A 60 -5.01 14.60 -19.06
C THR A 60 -5.72 14.35 -20.38
N ILE A 61 -7.04 14.18 -20.35
CA ILE A 61 -7.87 14.02 -21.54
C ILE A 61 -8.57 15.35 -21.80
N ARG A 62 -8.37 15.92 -22.99
CA ARG A 62 -9.08 17.12 -23.44
C ARG A 62 -9.75 16.82 -24.77
N MET A 63 -11.04 17.13 -24.89
CA MET A 63 -11.81 16.93 -26.11
C MET A 63 -12.59 18.19 -26.45
N GLY A 64 -12.52 18.61 -27.72
CA GLY A 64 -13.31 19.71 -28.26
C GLY A 64 -14.70 19.28 -28.75
N PRO A 65 -15.59 20.24 -29.04
CA PRO A 65 -16.95 19.96 -29.51
C PRO A 65 -16.98 19.32 -30.91
N ASP A 66 -15.89 19.44 -31.68
CA ASP A 66 -15.67 18.75 -32.96
C ASP A 66 -15.28 17.26 -32.78
N GLY A 67 -15.18 16.82 -31.52
CA GLY A 67 -14.85 15.46 -31.14
C GLY A 67 -13.36 15.11 -31.23
N LYS A 68 -12.49 16.11 -31.44
CA LYS A 68 -11.03 15.94 -31.54
C LYS A 68 -10.32 16.52 -30.32
N ALA A 69 -9.10 16.06 -30.07
CA ALA A 69 -8.26 16.67 -29.04
C ALA A 69 -7.79 18.06 -29.52
N PRO A 70 -7.95 19.13 -28.72
CA PRO A 70 -7.54 20.48 -29.11
C PRO A 70 -6.01 20.56 -29.23
N THR A 71 -5.53 21.18 -30.30
CA THR A 71 -4.09 21.31 -30.61
C THR A 71 -3.44 22.56 -30.00
N GLY A 72 -4.23 23.45 -29.39
CA GLY A 72 -3.78 24.70 -28.78
C GLY A 72 -3.62 24.65 -27.25
N SER A 73 -2.98 25.69 -26.70
CA SER A 73 -2.87 25.92 -25.27
C SER A 73 -4.26 25.91 -24.59
N PRO A 74 -4.35 25.47 -23.32
CA PRO A 74 -5.61 25.50 -22.57
C PRO A 74 -6.25 26.89 -22.59
N SER A 75 -7.53 26.96 -22.94
CA SER A 75 -8.31 28.17 -22.74
C SER A 75 -8.64 28.33 -21.24
N PRO A 76 -9.03 29.54 -20.78
CA PRO A 76 -9.38 29.74 -19.38
C PRO A 76 -10.47 28.76 -18.95
N VAL A 77 -10.24 28.08 -17.82
CA VAL A 77 -11.23 27.18 -17.22
C VAL A 77 -12.38 28.02 -16.69
N SER A 78 -13.59 27.80 -17.22
CA SER A 78 -14.77 28.55 -16.78
C SER A 78 -15.34 27.97 -15.48
N THR A 79 -15.25 26.65 -15.31
CA THR A 79 -15.75 25.92 -14.14
C THR A 79 -15.05 24.56 -14.06
N SER A 80 -14.76 24.10 -12.84
CA SER A 80 -14.20 22.78 -12.55
C SER A 80 -14.91 22.12 -11.39
N TRP A 81 -14.91 20.79 -11.36
CA TRP A 81 -15.53 20.00 -10.30
C TRP A 81 -14.62 18.83 -9.91
N PRO A 82 -14.45 18.53 -8.61
CA PRO A 82 -13.66 17.40 -8.17
C PRO A 82 -14.33 16.08 -8.55
N VAL A 83 -13.53 15.08 -8.91
CA VAL A 83 -13.98 13.70 -9.08
C VAL A 83 -13.67 12.96 -7.80
N THR A 84 -14.70 12.49 -7.10
CA THR A 84 -14.56 11.74 -5.85
C THR A 84 -14.99 10.29 -6.01
N LEU A 85 -14.19 9.36 -5.48
CA LEU A 85 -14.52 7.94 -5.38
C LEU A 85 -14.16 7.47 -3.96
N ASP A 86 -15.10 6.84 -3.25
CA ASP A 86 -14.94 6.43 -1.84
C ASP A 86 -14.46 7.57 -0.93
N ASP A 87 -15.09 8.75 -1.04
CA ASP A 87 -14.76 9.99 -0.30
C ASP A 87 -13.34 10.56 -0.55
N GLU A 88 -12.62 10.07 -1.57
CA GLU A 88 -11.30 10.57 -1.97
C GLU A 88 -11.35 11.30 -3.31
N GLU A 89 -10.71 12.46 -3.41
CA GLU A 89 -10.57 13.19 -4.67
C GLU A 89 -9.54 12.53 -5.60
N ILE A 90 -10.03 11.82 -6.61
CA ILE A 90 -9.23 11.04 -7.57
C ILE A 90 -8.85 11.82 -8.83
N GLY A 91 -9.42 13.01 -9.01
CA GLY A 91 -9.19 13.83 -10.18
C GLY A 91 -10.07 15.07 -10.24
N THR A 92 -10.06 15.73 -11.40
CA THR A 92 -10.84 16.95 -11.65
C THR A 92 -11.38 16.92 -13.08
N VAL A 93 -12.60 17.40 -13.25
CA VAL A 93 -13.22 17.64 -14.55
C VAL A 93 -13.46 19.14 -14.74
N TRP A 94 -13.34 19.63 -15.97
CA TRP A 94 -13.53 21.06 -16.24
C TRP A 94 -14.08 21.35 -17.63
N LEU A 95 -14.62 22.56 -17.79
CA LEU A 95 -15.01 23.13 -19.08
C LEU A 95 -14.12 24.33 -19.40
N GLU A 96 -13.64 24.42 -20.64
CA GLU A 96 -12.95 25.61 -21.15
C GLU A 96 -13.92 26.42 -22.02
N ARG A 97 -14.53 27.44 -21.44
CA ARG A 97 -15.50 28.31 -22.11
C ARG A 97 -15.07 29.77 -21.98
N PRO A 98 -15.04 30.55 -23.07
CA PRO A 98 -14.87 31.99 -22.96
C PRO A 98 -16.14 32.64 -22.38
N GLY A 99 -15.99 33.40 -21.29
CA GLY A 99 -17.08 34.14 -20.66
C GLY A 99 -17.63 33.49 -19.38
N ARG A 100 -18.85 33.86 -18.99
CA ARG A 100 -19.48 33.37 -17.74
C ARG A 100 -19.99 31.92 -17.92
N PRO A 101 -19.97 31.10 -16.86
CA PRO A 101 -20.59 29.77 -16.87
C PRO A 101 -22.05 29.83 -17.31
N ARG A 102 -22.49 28.82 -18.07
CA ARG A 102 -23.90 28.65 -18.44
C ARG A 102 -24.66 27.96 -17.29
N PRO A 103 -25.99 28.14 -17.16
CA PRO A 103 -26.78 27.58 -16.05
C PRO A 103 -26.68 26.06 -15.85
N LEU A 104 -26.41 25.29 -16.93
CA LEU A 104 -26.28 23.83 -16.88
C LEU A 104 -24.83 23.35 -16.71
N ASP A 105 -23.82 24.22 -16.77
CA ASP A 105 -22.41 23.82 -16.74
C ASP A 105 -22.07 23.08 -15.42
N GLU A 106 -22.63 23.54 -14.29
CA GLU A 106 -22.46 22.86 -12.99
C GLU A 106 -23.06 21.45 -12.99
N VAL A 107 -24.27 21.29 -13.52
CA VAL A 107 -24.94 19.97 -13.60
C VAL A 107 -24.22 19.03 -14.56
N VAL A 108 -23.69 19.56 -15.67
CA VAL A 108 -22.87 18.79 -16.62
C VAL A 108 -21.59 18.31 -15.94
N LEU A 109 -20.92 19.15 -15.16
CA LEU A 109 -19.69 18.79 -14.45
C LEU A 109 -19.93 17.84 -13.28
N ASP A 110 -20.97 18.04 -12.50
CA ASP A 110 -21.40 17.12 -11.43
C ASP A 110 -21.66 15.71 -12.00
N ARG A 111 -22.48 15.62 -13.05
CA ARG A 111 -22.77 14.33 -13.68
C ARG A 111 -21.58 13.72 -14.41
N LEU A 112 -20.70 14.54 -14.99
CA LEU A 112 -19.44 14.07 -15.57
C LEU A 112 -18.53 13.50 -14.48
N ALA A 113 -18.39 14.17 -13.33
CA ALA A 113 -17.57 13.70 -12.22
C ALA A 113 -18.04 12.32 -11.74
N ILE A 114 -19.35 12.14 -11.55
CA ILE A 114 -19.95 10.83 -11.18
C ILE A 114 -19.67 9.77 -12.27
N ALA A 115 -19.84 10.11 -13.55
CA ALA A 115 -19.61 9.18 -14.65
C ALA A 115 -18.13 8.79 -14.79
N VAL A 116 -17.20 9.73 -14.54
CA VAL A 116 -15.76 9.47 -14.50
C VAL A 116 -15.42 8.57 -13.33
N ALA A 117 -15.93 8.86 -12.12
CA ALA A 117 -15.73 8.01 -10.94
C ALA A 117 -16.19 6.57 -11.19
N ALA A 118 -17.40 6.38 -11.72
CA ALA A 118 -17.94 5.05 -12.05
C ALA A 118 -17.14 4.33 -13.16
N THR A 119 -16.59 5.07 -14.12
CA THR A 119 -15.72 4.50 -15.17
C THR A 119 -14.37 4.09 -14.60
N VAL A 120 -13.80 4.89 -13.71
CA VAL A 120 -12.55 4.58 -13.01
C VAL A 120 -12.73 3.40 -12.06
N GLU A 121 -13.82 3.33 -11.31
CA GLU A 121 -14.14 2.18 -10.46
C GLU A 121 -14.26 0.88 -11.28
N ARG A 122 -14.82 0.97 -12.49
CA ARG A 122 -15.04 -0.18 -13.37
C ARG A 122 -13.81 -0.64 -14.15
N TYR A 123 -12.99 0.28 -14.65
CA TYR A 123 -11.89 0.01 -15.56
C TYR A 123 -10.50 0.33 -14.98
N GLY A 124 -10.45 1.03 -13.87
CA GLY A 124 -9.22 1.21 -13.11
C GLY A 124 -8.80 -0.12 -12.49
N PRO A 125 -7.49 -0.41 -12.37
CA PRO A 125 -7.05 -1.50 -11.52
C PRO A 125 -7.57 -1.18 -10.11
N ALA A 126 -8.42 -2.05 -9.55
CA ALA A 126 -8.98 -1.79 -8.22
C ALA A 126 -7.83 -1.53 -7.24
N ARG A 127 -8.01 -0.48 -6.42
CA ARG A 127 -6.97 0.12 -5.58
C ARG A 127 -6.33 -0.91 -4.65
N THR A 128 -7.11 -1.89 -4.22
CA THR A 128 -6.71 -3.04 -3.42
C THR A 128 -7.21 -4.32 -4.10
N THR A 129 -6.34 -5.07 -4.78
CA THR A 129 -6.70 -6.40 -5.28
C THR A 129 -5.59 -7.40 -5.13
N MET A 130 -5.99 -8.67 -5.08
CA MET A 130 -5.13 -9.75 -5.52
C MET A 130 -4.71 -9.49 -6.97
N ALA A 131 -3.41 -9.50 -7.22
CA ALA A 131 -2.80 -9.38 -8.54
C ALA A 131 -2.51 -10.76 -9.11
N ASP A 132 -2.29 -10.82 -10.42
CA ASP A 132 -1.70 -11.99 -11.06
C ASP A 132 -0.30 -12.25 -10.46
N PRO A 133 -0.07 -13.41 -9.81
CA PRO A 133 1.23 -13.74 -9.23
C PRO A 133 2.38 -13.65 -10.23
N ALA A 134 2.16 -13.94 -11.52
CA ALA A 134 3.20 -13.88 -12.54
C ALA A 134 3.66 -12.42 -12.80
N LEU A 135 2.74 -11.46 -12.76
CA LEU A 135 3.10 -10.03 -12.87
C LEU A 135 3.86 -9.56 -11.64
N VAL A 136 3.45 -9.99 -10.44
CA VAL A 136 4.15 -9.64 -9.19
C VAL A 136 5.55 -10.25 -9.17
N GLU A 137 5.70 -11.50 -9.60
CA GLU A 137 6.99 -12.17 -9.71
C GLU A 137 7.93 -11.45 -10.69
N LEU A 138 7.43 -10.99 -11.84
CA LEU A 138 8.21 -10.18 -12.78
C LEU A 138 8.69 -8.86 -12.15
N VAL A 139 7.89 -8.26 -11.26
CA VAL A 139 8.28 -7.00 -10.59
C VAL A 139 9.44 -7.22 -9.61
N ILE A 140 9.37 -8.29 -8.83
CA ILE A 140 10.30 -8.55 -7.72
C ILE A 140 11.47 -9.47 -8.10
N SER A 141 11.48 -10.02 -9.31
CA SER A 141 12.56 -10.87 -9.80
C SER A 141 13.82 -10.06 -10.09
N ALA A 142 14.96 -10.57 -9.59
CA ALA A 142 16.29 -10.04 -9.87
C ALA A 142 16.72 -10.31 -11.32
N ASP A 143 16.18 -11.35 -11.96
CA ASP A 143 16.51 -11.74 -13.34
C ASP A 143 15.71 -10.95 -14.39
N SER A 144 14.71 -10.17 -13.96
CA SER A 144 13.90 -9.36 -14.86
C SER A 144 14.66 -8.10 -15.32
N ASP A 145 14.61 -7.82 -16.61
CA ASP A 145 15.12 -6.57 -17.14
C ASP A 145 14.26 -5.37 -16.69
N GLU A 146 14.82 -4.17 -16.76
CA GLU A 146 14.13 -2.96 -16.32
C GLU A 146 12.85 -2.69 -17.13
N ALA A 147 12.89 -3.00 -18.43
CA ALA A 147 11.75 -2.81 -19.33
C ALA A 147 10.57 -3.74 -18.97
N GLY A 148 10.83 -5.01 -18.71
CA GLY A 148 9.84 -5.99 -18.26
C GLY A 148 9.23 -5.61 -16.92
N ARG A 149 10.06 -5.25 -15.93
CA ARG A 149 9.61 -4.78 -14.61
C ARG A 149 8.70 -3.55 -14.72
N ASN A 150 9.13 -2.54 -15.48
CA ASN A 150 8.35 -1.31 -15.69
C ASN A 150 7.05 -1.57 -16.46
N ARG A 151 7.01 -2.60 -17.31
CA ARG A 151 5.78 -3.02 -17.98
C ARG A 151 4.84 -3.72 -16.99
N ALA A 152 5.32 -4.63 -16.15
CA ALA A 152 4.48 -5.27 -15.14
C ALA A 152 3.93 -4.28 -14.12
N LEU A 153 4.76 -3.35 -13.62
CA LEU A 153 4.31 -2.26 -12.74
C LEU A 153 3.15 -1.47 -13.36
N ARG A 154 3.28 -1.09 -14.65
CA ARG A 154 2.21 -0.39 -15.38
C ARG A 154 0.94 -1.24 -15.53
N LEU A 155 1.06 -2.54 -15.82
CA LEU A 155 -0.10 -3.45 -15.89
C LEU A 155 -0.78 -3.61 -14.52
N LEU A 156 -0.01 -3.51 -13.45
CA LEU A 156 -0.50 -3.52 -12.07
C LEU A 156 -1.08 -2.17 -11.62
N GLY A 157 -0.92 -1.12 -12.42
CA GLY A 157 -1.45 0.22 -12.17
C GLY A 157 -0.48 1.21 -11.51
N PHE A 158 0.77 0.80 -11.23
CA PHE A 158 1.77 1.69 -10.63
C PHE A 158 2.32 2.66 -11.67
N ALA A 159 2.45 3.94 -11.27
CA ALA A 159 3.11 4.96 -12.06
C ALA A 159 4.63 4.73 -12.11
N ALA A 160 5.27 5.11 -13.22
CA ALA A 160 6.68 4.81 -13.48
C ALA A 160 7.66 5.67 -12.66
N ASP A 161 7.20 6.78 -12.10
CA ASP A 161 7.98 7.78 -11.38
C ASP A 161 7.89 7.64 -9.85
N LEU A 162 6.98 6.80 -9.35
CA LEU A 162 6.81 6.56 -7.92
C LEU A 162 7.54 5.29 -7.49
N PRO A 163 8.41 5.35 -6.46
CA PRO A 163 9.06 4.16 -5.94
C PRO A 163 8.02 3.21 -5.33
N VAL A 164 8.06 1.94 -5.77
CA VAL A 164 7.24 0.88 -5.18
C VAL A 164 8.02 0.20 -4.06
N ARG A 165 7.43 0.21 -2.87
CA ARG A 165 7.88 -0.57 -1.72
C ARG A 165 7.34 -1.99 -1.80
N VAL A 166 8.15 -2.94 -1.35
CA VAL A 166 7.76 -4.34 -1.24
C VAL A 166 7.73 -4.76 0.22
N VAL A 167 6.63 -5.36 0.64
CA VAL A 167 6.44 -5.94 1.96
C VAL A 167 6.27 -7.45 1.83
N ALA A 168 7.06 -8.20 2.61
CA ALA A 168 6.96 -9.64 2.74
C ALA A 168 6.10 -9.95 3.96
N VAL A 169 5.02 -10.71 3.79
CA VAL A 169 3.99 -10.90 4.80
C VAL A 169 3.76 -12.38 5.08
N ARG A 170 3.75 -12.75 6.37
CA ARG A 170 3.16 -14.01 6.85
C ARG A 170 1.86 -13.68 7.59
N SER A 171 0.75 -14.17 7.07
CA SER A 171 -0.59 -13.82 7.56
C SER A 171 -1.57 -14.97 7.39
N ARG A 172 -2.48 -15.14 8.36
CA ARG A 172 -3.69 -15.97 8.20
C ARG A 172 -4.87 -15.19 7.59
N LEU A 173 -4.78 -13.86 7.59
CA LEU A 173 -5.75 -12.98 6.94
C LEU A 173 -5.46 -12.89 5.43
N PRO A 174 -6.48 -12.73 4.59
CA PRO A 174 -6.32 -12.43 3.17
C PRO A 174 -5.37 -11.24 2.93
N LEU A 175 -4.43 -11.39 1.98
CA LEU A 175 -3.38 -10.40 1.74
C LEU A 175 -3.90 -9.06 1.23
N ASP A 176 -5.01 -9.06 0.49
CA ASP A 176 -5.71 -7.87 0.03
C ASP A 176 -6.25 -7.04 1.22
N LYS A 177 -6.78 -7.70 2.26
CA LYS A 177 -7.20 -7.02 3.50
C LYS A 177 -6.02 -6.44 4.27
N VAL A 178 -4.91 -7.19 4.37
CA VAL A 178 -3.68 -6.68 5.01
C VAL A 178 -3.15 -5.47 4.23
N GLY A 179 -3.11 -5.56 2.90
CA GLY A 179 -2.67 -4.49 2.01
C GLY A 179 -3.51 -3.23 2.14
N ALA A 180 -4.84 -3.37 2.22
CA ALA A 180 -5.76 -2.24 2.41
C ALA A 180 -5.55 -1.52 3.74
N LEU A 181 -5.20 -2.25 4.82
CA LEU A 181 -4.94 -1.66 6.13
C LEU A 181 -3.62 -0.89 6.17
N ILE A 182 -2.54 -1.45 5.63
CA ILE A 182 -1.21 -0.83 5.69
C ILE A 182 -0.97 0.22 4.59
N CYS A 183 -1.89 0.34 3.63
CA CYS A 183 -1.80 1.30 2.53
C CYS A 183 -3.19 1.90 2.23
N PRO A 184 -3.79 2.64 3.19
CA PRO A 184 -5.10 3.25 3.00
C PRO A 184 -5.02 4.30 1.89
N SER A 185 -6.06 4.38 1.04
CA SER A 185 -6.21 5.44 0.01
C SER A 185 -5.14 5.44 -1.09
N ARG A 186 -4.38 4.36 -1.26
CA ARG A 186 -3.33 4.25 -2.28
C ARG A 186 -3.37 2.89 -2.98
N LEU A 187 -2.77 2.83 -4.17
CA LEU A 187 -2.69 1.58 -4.93
C LEU A 187 -1.82 0.57 -4.18
N VAL A 188 -2.39 -0.60 -3.93
CA VAL A 188 -1.74 -1.76 -3.36
C VAL A 188 -2.10 -3.01 -4.14
N LYS A 189 -1.08 -3.81 -4.46
CA LYS A 189 -1.24 -5.09 -5.15
C LYS A 189 -0.61 -6.18 -4.32
N ALA A 190 -1.38 -7.24 -4.10
CA ALA A 190 -0.92 -8.37 -3.30
C ALA A 190 -0.98 -9.66 -4.10
N ALA A 191 0.00 -10.54 -3.88
CA ALA A 191 -0.04 -11.90 -4.42
C ALA A 191 0.65 -12.87 -3.45
N PRO A 192 0.20 -14.12 -3.37
CA PRO A 192 0.94 -15.15 -2.65
C PRO A 192 2.13 -15.60 -3.50
N LEU A 193 3.29 -15.79 -2.87
CA LEU A 193 4.46 -16.41 -3.46
C LEU A 193 4.96 -17.52 -2.53
N SER A 194 4.54 -18.75 -2.82
CA SER A 194 4.65 -19.89 -1.89
C SER A 194 4.10 -19.53 -0.50
N GLU A 195 4.90 -19.68 0.56
CA GLU A 195 4.50 -19.45 1.96
C GLU A 195 4.55 -17.97 2.39
N VAL A 196 4.95 -17.06 1.51
CA VAL A 196 5.09 -15.63 1.80
C VAL A 196 4.21 -14.81 0.89
N GLY A 197 3.40 -13.92 1.46
CA GLY A 197 2.68 -12.91 0.72
C GLY A 197 3.58 -11.76 0.30
N VAL A 198 3.43 -11.32 -0.94
CA VAL A 198 4.04 -10.10 -1.47
C VAL A 198 2.99 -9.00 -1.47
N ILE A 199 3.30 -7.85 -0.91
CA ILE A 199 2.50 -6.62 -1.05
C ILE A 199 3.37 -5.55 -1.70
N LEU A 200 2.93 -5.07 -2.86
CA LEU A 200 3.48 -3.92 -3.57
C LEU A 200 2.65 -2.69 -3.24
N ALA A 201 3.30 -1.62 -2.77
CA ALA A 201 2.62 -0.40 -2.38
C ALA A 201 3.52 0.83 -2.61
N THR A 202 2.93 2.00 -2.81
CA THR A 202 3.70 3.26 -2.91
C THR A 202 4.05 3.84 -1.53
N THR A 203 3.21 3.55 -0.53
CA THR A 203 3.39 3.92 0.87
C THR A 203 3.04 2.73 1.74
N VAL A 204 3.69 2.61 2.91
CA VAL A 204 3.38 1.55 3.87
C VAL A 204 3.33 2.18 5.26
N ASP A 205 2.16 2.12 5.88
CA ASP A 205 1.95 2.46 7.28
C ASP A 205 1.86 1.18 8.11
N THR A 206 2.96 0.86 8.76
CA THR A 206 3.12 -0.37 9.54
C THR A 206 2.36 -0.34 10.87
N ASN A 207 1.88 0.82 11.32
CA ASN A 207 1.09 0.94 12.55
C ASN A 207 -0.30 0.31 12.41
N HIS A 208 -0.79 0.15 11.18
CA HIS A 208 -2.08 -0.45 10.87
C HIS A 208 -2.00 -1.97 10.61
N LEU A 209 -0.84 -2.59 10.89
CA LEU A 209 -0.72 -4.03 10.70
C LEU A 209 -1.59 -4.78 11.73
N PRO A 210 -2.50 -5.67 11.29
CA PRO A 210 -3.38 -6.38 12.21
C PRO A 210 -2.61 -7.40 13.07
N SER A 211 -3.15 -7.70 14.25
CA SER A 211 -2.55 -8.66 15.16
C SER A 211 -2.43 -10.05 14.52
N GLY A 212 -1.33 -10.74 14.81
CA GLY A 212 -1.03 -12.06 14.26
C GLY A 212 -0.47 -12.05 12.84
N VAL A 213 -0.28 -10.87 12.22
CA VAL A 213 0.45 -10.73 10.97
C VAL A 213 1.90 -10.36 11.26
N ARG A 214 2.83 -10.97 10.50
CA ARG A 214 4.25 -10.61 10.52
C ARG A 214 4.64 -10.00 9.19
N ALA A 215 5.39 -8.92 9.22
CA ALA A 215 5.79 -8.17 8.03
C ALA A 215 7.28 -7.79 8.06
N GLY A 216 7.98 -8.11 6.98
CA GLY A 216 9.29 -7.54 6.68
C GLY A 216 9.16 -6.46 5.62
N VAL A 217 9.77 -5.30 5.84
CA VAL A 217 9.68 -4.15 4.93
C VAL A 217 11.04 -3.87 4.30
N GLY A 218 11.11 -3.90 2.97
CA GLY A 218 12.26 -3.41 2.21
C GLY A 218 12.14 -1.92 1.87
N THR A 219 13.28 -1.27 1.73
CA THR A 219 13.39 0.19 1.50
C THR A 219 14.25 0.53 0.29
N ALA A 220 14.89 -0.46 -0.34
CA ALA A 220 15.67 -0.26 -1.55
C ALA A 220 14.81 0.34 -2.68
N GLY A 221 15.43 1.22 -3.48
CA GLY A 221 14.74 1.92 -4.57
C GLY A 221 14.32 1.04 -5.75
N SER A 222 14.79 -0.21 -5.82
CA SER A 222 14.38 -1.18 -6.84
C SER A 222 13.57 -2.32 -6.21
N ALA A 223 12.49 -2.74 -6.87
CA ALA A 223 11.53 -3.69 -6.30
C ALA A 223 12.13 -5.09 -6.01
N ASP A 224 13.09 -5.52 -6.82
CA ASP A 224 13.85 -6.76 -6.65
C ASP A 224 14.68 -6.76 -5.35
N ARG A 225 15.45 -5.68 -5.12
CA ARG A 225 16.22 -5.52 -3.88
C ARG A 225 15.31 -5.28 -2.69
N SER A 226 14.25 -4.49 -2.86
CA SER A 226 13.26 -4.29 -1.80
C SER A 226 12.61 -5.62 -1.41
N TRP A 227 12.36 -6.52 -2.35
CA TRP A 227 11.83 -7.85 -2.06
C TRP A 227 12.83 -8.71 -1.29
N GLN A 228 14.10 -8.75 -1.72
CA GLN A 228 15.15 -9.47 -0.99
C GLN A 228 15.30 -8.96 0.45
N GLN A 229 15.31 -7.64 0.63
CA GLN A 229 15.37 -6.98 1.93
C GLN A 229 14.13 -7.31 2.79
N ALA A 230 12.93 -7.21 2.21
CA ALA A 230 11.68 -7.51 2.90
C ALA A 230 11.64 -8.97 3.39
N ARG A 231 12.07 -9.92 2.54
CA ARG A 231 12.19 -11.33 2.94
C ARG A 231 13.18 -11.51 4.07
N THR A 232 14.36 -10.91 3.99
CA THR A 232 15.35 -10.95 5.08
C THR A 232 14.76 -10.40 6.37
N ALA A 233 14.13 -9.22 6.32
CA ALA A 233 13.49 -8.60 7.48
C ALA A 233 12.38 -9.46 8.09
N LEU A 234 11.57 -10.10 7.24
CA LEU A 234 10.50 -11.00 7.69
C LEU A 234 11.03 -12.15 8.55
N ARG A 235 12.23 -12.66 8.26
CA ARG A 235 12.87 -13.74 9.05
C ARG A 235 13.30 -13.30 10.44
N PHE A 236 13.46 -11.99 10.69
CA PHE A 236 13.77 -11.44 12.01
C PHE A 236 12.52 -11.08 12.83
N THR A 237 11.32 -11.21 12.25
CA THR A 237 10.07 -10.90 12.97
C THR A 237 9.83 -11.88 14.12
N SER A 238 9.19 -11.39 15.18
CA SER A 238 8.80 -12.17 16.36
C SER A 238 7.37 -11.82 16.78
N SER A 239 6.88 -12.44 17.86
CA SER A 239 5.60 -12.04 18.47
C SER A 239 5.65 -10.62 19.05
N ARG A 240 6.81 -10.21 19.60
CA ARG A 240 7.01 -8.86 20.16
C ARG A 240 7.33 -7.83 19.08
N ASP A 241 8.06 -8.25 18.05
CA ASP A 241 8.50 -7.42 16.94
C ASP A 241 7.89 -7.98 15.64
N PRO A 242 6.57 -7.86 15.43
CA PRO A 242 5.88 -8.44 14.28
C PRO A 242 6.22 -7.71 12.97
N VAL A 243 6.73 -6.48 13.06
CA VAL A 243 7.19 -5.68 11.92
C VAL A 243 8.67 -5.40 12.06
N VAL A 244 9.43 -5.70 11.01
CA VAL A 244 10.85 -5.35 10.93
C VAL A 244 11.10 -4.61 9.63
N HIS A 245 11.69 -3.42 9.71
CA HIS A 245 12.23 -2.73 8.56
C HIS A 245 13.67 -3.20 8.33
N HIS A 246 14.02 -3.50 7.08
CA HIS A 246 15.35 -3.99 6.77
C HIS A 246 16.47 -3.01 7.17
N ASP A 247 16.24 -1.71 7.02
CA ASP A 247 17.23 -0.68 7.39
C ASP A 247 17.53 -0.64 8.90
N ASP A 248 16.59 -1.05 9.73
CA ASP A 248 16.75 -1.08 11.18
C ASP A 248 17.61 -2.28 11.63
N LEU A 249 17.82 -3.29 10.78
CA LEU A 249 18.63 -4.46 11.12
C LEU A 249 20.13 -4.16 11.19
N GLY A 250 20.62 -3.20 10.39
CA GLY A 250 22.04 -2.91 10.26
C GLY A 250 22.88 -4.19 10.05
N ALA A 251 23.89 -4.40 10.90
CA ALA A 251 24.78 -5.56 10.83
C ALA A 251 24.10 -6.91 11.11
N LEU A 252 22.93 -6.93 11.77
CA LEU A 252 22.20 -8.18 12.01
C LEU A 252 21.75 -8.84 10.70
N ALA A 253 21.48 -8.05 9.66
CA ALA A 253 21.09 -8.58 8.35
C ALA A 253 22.15 -9.53 7.74
N LEU A 254 23.42 -9.39 8.13
CA LEU A 254 24.49 -10.30 7.69
C LEU A 254 24.30 -11.73 8.21
N LEU A 255 23.66 -11.92 9.37
CA LEU A 255 23.37 -13.25 9.90
C LEU A 255 22.45 -14.04 8.97
N ALA A 256 21.58 -13.37 8.20
CA ALA A 256 20.69 -14.02 7.24
C ALA A 256 21.42 -14.64 6.04
N GLN A 257 22.69 -14.28 5.82
CA GLN A 257 23.56 -14.83 4.77
C GLN A 257 24.31 -16.08 5.22
N VAL A 258 24.35 -16.35 6.54
CA VAL A 258 24.95 -17.57 7.09
C VAL A 258 24.02 -18.75 6.77
N SER A 259 24.59 -19.86 6.33
CA SER A 259 23.81 -21.04 5.98
C SER A 259 23.10 -21.63 7.21
N SER A 260 21.92 -22.19 7.02
CA SER A 260 21.17 -22.82 8.12
C SER A 260 21.92 -23.99 8.76
N GLU A 261 22.80 -24.67 8.02
CA GLU A 261 23.69 -25.71 8.56
C GLU A 261 24.70 -25.13 9.55
N THR A 262 25.44 -24.09 9.13
CA THR A 262 26.39 -23.39 10.01
C THR A 262 25.71 -22.79 11.25
N LEU A 263 24.49 -22.26 11.11
CA LEU A 263 23.72 -21.77 12.26
C LEU A 263 23.33 -22.91 13.22
N ARG A 264 22.90 -24.07 12.71
CA ARG A 264 22.52 -25.23 13.56
C ARG A 264 23.70 -25.84 14.29
N ASP A 265 24.90 -25.78 13.71
CA ASP A 265 26.12 -26.33 14.32
C ASP A 265 26.74 -25.39 15.38
N ASN A 266 26.27 -24.13 15.46
CA ASN A 266 26.77 -23.17 16.43
C ASN A 266 26.27 -23.49 17.85
N ALA A 267 27.20 -23.61 18.80
CA ALA A 267 26.90 -23.98 20.19
C ALA A 267 25.89 -23.04 20.89
N ASP A 268 25.95 -21.73 20.63
CA ASP A 268 25.03 -20.78 21.25
C ASP A 268 23.62 -20.93 20.69
N VAL A 269 23.51 -21.14 19.36
CA VAL A 269 22.22 -21.36 18.69
C VAL A 269 21.58 -22.67 19.15
N VAL A 270 22.38 -23.73 19.34
CA VAL A 270 21.93 -25.00 19.93
C VAL A 270 21.42 -24.78 21.36
N ALA A 271 22.13 -23.99 22.17
CA ALA A 271 21.68 -23.67 23.52
C ALA A 271 20.33 -22.93 23.52
N ILE A 272 20.14 -21.94 22.62
CA ILE A 272 18.85 -21.26 22.46
C ILE A 272 17.74 -22.25 22.05
N ALA A 273 18.03 -23.19 21.14
CA ALA A 273 17.06 -24.22 20.76
C ALA A 273 16.66 -25.11 21.95
N GLY A 274 17.60 -25.41 22.86
CA GLY A 274 17.31 -26.11 24.10
C GLY A 274 16.47 -25.29 25.08
N ILE A 275 16.77 -23.99 25.22
CA ILE A 275 15.97 -23.06 26.05
C ILE A 275 14.55 -22.92 25.50
N ALA A 276 14.39 -22.90 24.18
CA ALA A 276 13.10 -22.79 23.52
C ALA A 276 12.14 -23.97 23.79
N ALA A 277 12.64 -25.07 24.39
CA ALA A 277 11.78 -26.15 24.87
C ALA A 277 10.88 -25.71 26.04
N GLU A 278 11.28 -24.69 26.80
CA GLU A 278 10.49 -24.07 27.86
C GLU A 278 10.10 -22.63 27.45
N PRO A 279 8.84 -22.41 27.02
CA PRO A 279 8.41 -21.11 26.49
C PRO A 279 8.63 -19.95 27.45
N GLU A 280 8.48 -20.16 28.76
CA GLU A 280 8.67 -19.12 29.76
C GLU A 280 10.13 -18.65 29.89
N ASP A 281 11.09 -19.56 29.71
CA ASP A 281 12.52 -19.24 29.76
C ASP A 281 12.95 -18.52 28.49
N LEU A 282 12.44 -18.94 27.32
CA LEU A 282 12.65 -18.22 26.07
C LEU A 282 12.07 -16.81 26.12
N GLU A 283 10.84 -16.64 26.63
CA GLU A 283 10.19 -15.34 26.79
C GLU A 283 10.98 -14.45 27.76
N THR A 284 11.51 -15.02 28.84
CA THR A 284 12.35 -14.30 29.81
C THR A 284 13.66 -13.82 29.19
N LEU A 285 14.36 -14.70 28.46
CA LEU A 285 15.58 -14.36 27.74
C LEU A 285 15.30 -13.28 26.69
N ASP A 286 14.21 -13.41 25.95
CA ASP A 286 13.83 -12.50 24.88
C ASP A 286 13.52 -11.09 25.40
N ALA A 287 12.76 -10.99 26.51
CA ALA A 287 12.51 -9.73 27.19
C ALA A 287 13.80 -9.08 27.73
N TYR A 288 14.72 -9.89 28.27
CA TYR A 288 16.01 -9.38 28.75
C TYR A 288 16.94 -8.93 27.61
N CYS A 289 16.98 -9.67 26.50
CA CYS A 289 17.66 -9.25 25.27
C CYS A 289 17.11 -7.91 24.77
N ALA A 290 15.80 -7.68 24.82
CA ALA A 290 15.20 -6.41 24.40
C ALA A 290 15.54 -5.24 25.35
N THR A 291 15.51 -5.45 26.67
CA THR A 291 15.59 -4.34 27.64
C THR A 291 16.98 -4.12 28.24
N GLY A 292 17.81 -5.16 28.30
CA GLY A 292 19.07 -5.18 29.04
C GLY A 292 18.93 -4.95 30.55
N SER A 293 17.73 -5.09 31.11
CA SER A 293 17.45 -4.72 32.51
C SER A 293 16.50 -5.70 33.17
N LEU A 294 16.92 -6.28 34.31
CA LEU A 294 16.10 -7.20 35.10
C LEU A 294 14.74 -6.59 35.48
N ARG A 295 14.76 -5.31 35.89
CA ARG A 295 13.56 -4.61 36.33
C ARG A 295 12.59 -4.38 35.16
N ARG A 296 13.08 -3.88 34.02
CA ARG A 296 12.23 -3.65 32.85
C ARG A 296 11.68 -4.96 32.27
N SER A 297 12.50 -6.03 32.25
CA SER A 297 12.02 -7.36 31.88
C SER A 297 10.93 -7.85 32.82
N ALA A 298 11.09 -7.67 34.13
CA ALA A 298 10.09 -8.07 35.11
C ALA A 298 8.77 -7.29 34.96
N GLU A 299 8.85 -5.99 34.72
CA GLU A 299 7.69 -5.14 34.42
C GLU A 299 6.98 -5.61 33.14
N LEU A 300 7.73 -5.92 32.07
CA LEU A 300 7.20 -6.37 30.78
C LEU A 300 6.53 -7.75 30.86
N LEU A 301 7.09 -8.66 31.65
CA LEU A 301 6.58 -10.02 31.84
C LEU A 301 5.52 -10.10 32.96
N HIS A 302 5.25 -9.01 33.66
CA HIS A 302 4.42 -8.98 34.88
C HIS A 302 4.89 -9.99 35.95
N LEU A 303 6.21 -10.16 36.08
CA LEU A 303 6.84 -11.04 37.06
C LEU A 303 7.56 -10.23 38.14
N HIS A 304 7.89 -10.90 39.24
CA HIS A 304 8.78 -10.32 40.24
C HIS A 304 10.24 -10.35 39.73
N HIS A 305 11.01 -9.28 40.00
CA HIS A 305 12.39 -9.16 39.54
C HIS A 305 13.30 -10.32 39.97
N SER A 306 13.07 -10.91 41.15
CA SER A 306 13.83 -12.08 41.62
C SER A 306 13.53 -13.35 40.81
N SER A 307 12.30 -13.50 40.30
CA SER A 307 11.93 -14.61 39.42
C SER A 307 12.66 -14.52 38.09
N VAL A 308 12.70 -13.32 37.50
CA VAL A 308 13.44 -13.05 36.25
C VAL A 308 14.93 -13.30 36.44
N ALA A 309 15.53 -12.79 37.54
CA ALA A 309 16.94 -13.02 37.84
C ALA A 309 17.28 -14.51 37.97
N ARG A 310 16.46 -15.29 38.69
CA ARG A 310 16.65 -16.73 38.84
C ARG A 310 16.56 -17.48 37.51
N ARG A 311 15.60 -17.12 36.65
CA ARG A 311 15.48 -17.71 35.31
C ARG A 311 16.68 -17.38 34.44
N LEU A 312 17.12 -16.13 34.42
CA LEU A 312 18.29 -15.73 33.65
C LEU A 312 19.59 -16.39 34.12
N ASP A 313 19.76 -16.62 35.43
CA ASP A 313 20.89 -17.40 35.96
C ASP A 313 20.86 -18.85 35.42
N GLN A 314 19.68 -19.49 35.39
CA GLN A 314 19.53 -20.82 34.83
C GLN A 314 19.80 -20.86 33.31
N VAL A 315 19.26 -19.88 32.57
CA VAL A 315 19.48 -19.72 31.12
C VAL A 315 20.97 -19.50 30.84
N GLY A 316 21.64 -18.64 31.61
CA GLY A 316 23.07 -18.36 31.48
C GLY A 316 23.92 -19.62 31.70
N LYS A 317 23.56 -20.47 32.68
CA LYS A 317 24.21 -21.77 32.90
C LYS A 317 24.05 -22.72 31.72
N VAL A 318 22.87 -22.77 31.11
CA VAL A 318 22.63 -23.61 29.91
C VAL A 318 23.47 -23.12 28.72
N MET A 319 23.57 -21.81 28.53
CA MET A 319 24.38 -21.20 27.46
C MET A 319 25.88 -21.18 27.75
N GLY A 320 26.29 -21.38 29.01
CA GLY A 320 27.69 -21.23 29.43
C GLY A 320 28.20 -19.79 29.33
N ILE A 321 27.33 -18.80 29.53
CA ILE A 321 27.67 -17.36 29.45
C ILE A 321 27.06 -16.59 30.62
N GLU A 322 27.75 -15.54 31.06
CA GLU A 322 27.24 -14.60 32.06
C GLU A 322 26.34 -13.55 31.37
N LEU A 323 25.02 -13.71 31.46
CA LEU A 323 24.07 -12.84 30.76
C LEU A 323 24.03 -11.41 31.30
N THR A 324 24.41 -11.20 32.56
CA THR A 324 24.42 -9.87 33.16
C THR A 324 25.59 -8.99 32.67
N GLU A 325 26.61 -9.61 32.06
CA GLU A 325 27.70 -8.91 31.40
C GLU A 325 27.35 -8.53 29.95
N GLN A 326 27.85 -7.38 29.51
CA GLN A 326 27.56 -6.85 28.17
C GLN A 326 28.01 -7.78 27.04
N ALA A 327 29.11 -8.51 27.23
CA ALA A 327 29.60 -9.49 26.28
C ALA A 327 28.66 -10.71 26.17
N GLY A 328 28.21 -11.24 27.31
CA GLY A 328 27.25 -12.35 27.36
C GLY A 328 25.89 -11.96 26.78
N LEU A 329 25.36 -10.79 27.13
CA LEU A 329 24.12 -10.27 26.56
C LEU A 329 24.20 -10.10 25.03
N THR A 330 25.31 -9.58 24.52
CA THR A 330 25.52 -9.44 23.07
C THR A 330 25.52 -10.80 22.37
N ARG A 331 26.24 -11.77 22.94
CA ARG A 331 26.32 -13.13 22.41
C ARG A 331 24.94 -13.83 22.42
N ALA A 332 24.17 -13.65 23.49
CA ALA A 332 22.80 -14.14 23.59
C ALA A 332 21.85 -13.51 22.55
N ARG A 333 21.95 -12.19 22.33
CA ARG A 333 21.16 -11.48 21.30
C ARG A 333 21.44 -12.01 19.90
N LEU A 334 22.72 -12.23 19.57
CA LEU A 334 23.12 -12.79 18.27
C LEU A 334 22.63 -14.23 18.11
N ALA A 335 22.79 -15.06 19.14
CA ALA A 335 22.33 -16.45 19.13
C ALA A 335 20.80 -16.55 18.98
N LEU A 336 20.05 -15.70 19.69
CA LEU A 336 18.60 -15.65 19.59
C LEU A 336 18.12 -15.20 18.22
N ALA A 337 18.77 -14.19 17.63
CA ALA A 337 18.49 -13.74 16.28
C ALA A 337 18.82 -14.84 15.25
N ALA A 338 19.98 -15.49 15.36
CA ALA A 338 20.39 -16.61 14.52
C ALA A 338 19.44 -17.81 14.62
N TRP A 339 18.98 -18.16 15.83
CA TRP A 339 18.00 -19.22 16.04
C TRP A 339 16.66 -18.91 15.35
N ARG A 340 16.18 -17.66 15.41
CA ARG A 340 14.94 -17.26 14.71
C ARG A 340 15.03 -17.44 13.19
N LEU A 341 16.20 -17.23 12.60
CA LEU A 341 16.44 -17.45 11.18
C LEU A 341 16.33 -18.94 10.76
N LEU A 342 16.31 -19.86 11.72
CA LEU A 342 16.06 -21.29 11.50
C LEU A 342 14.59 -21.68 11.61
N ALA A 343 13.76 -20.85 12.23
CA ALA A 343 12.34 -21.12 12.52
C ALA A 343 11.41 -20.72 11.35
N ASP A 344 11.92 -20.77 10.13
CA ASP A 344 11.22 -20.32 8.91
C ASP A 344 10.03 -21.19 8.51
#